data_AF-A0A7X3UWR7-F1
#
_entry.id   AF-A0A7X3UWR7-F1
#
_cell.length_a   1.000
_cell.length_b   1.000
_cell.length_c   1.000
_cell.angle_alpha   90.00
_cell.angle_beta   90.00
_cell.angle_gamma   90.00
#
_symmetry.space_group_name_H-M   'P 1'
#
loop_
_entity.id
_entity.type
_entity.pdbx_description
1 polymer ?
#
loop_
_entity_poly.entity_id
_entity_poly.type
_entity_poly.pdbx_seq_one_letter_code
_entity_poly.pdbx_strand_id
1 'polypeptide(L)'
;MDADDKKSGPVGFGVDELPEVKKMERLHCSGRQVPSPMGGFLMDLGVRAEADGTSTVLFECKTSALRFQLPLRISTWRERRKVRIQADEGLDPMCPRGELGPSLVRRGKDFFCPRCNIMFGRVP
;
A
#
# COMPACT_ATOMS: atom_id res chain seq x y z
N MET A 1 25.53 -19.48 10.40
CA MET A 1 24.17 -18.90 10.46
C MET A 1 24.34 -17.55 9.84
N ASP A 2 24.17 -17.45 8.54
CA ASP A 2 24.58 -16.26 7.80
C ASP A 2 23.42 -15.91 6.88
N ALA A 3 22.83 -14.76 7.21
CA ALA A 3 21.59 -14.28 6.63
C ALA A 3 21.79 -13.93 5.15
N ASP A 4 20.90 -14.47 4.33
CA ASP A 4 20.67 -14.10 2.94
C ASP A 4 20.58 -12.58 2.77
N ASP A 5 21.62 -12.02 2.17
CA ASP A 5 21.70 -10.66 1.63
C ASP A 5 20.76 -10.54 0.43
N LYS A 6 19.49 -10.23 0.67
CA LYS A 6 18.57 -9.85 -0.41
C LYS A 6 18.88 -8.43 -0.85
N LYS A 7 19.78 -8.30 -1.84
CA LYS A 7 19.96 -7.09 -2.64
C LYS A 7 18.64 -6.63 -3.22
N SER A 8 18.06 -5.57 -2.63
CA SER A 8 17.10 -4.69 -3.28
C SER A 8 17.81 -4.05 -4.48
N GLY A 9 17.41 -4.42 -5.70
CA GLY A 9 17.91 -3.78 -6.90
C GLY A 9 17.38 -2.34 -7.01
N PRO A 10 18.13 -1.41 -7.63
CA PRO A 10 17.66 -0.03 -7.81
C PRO A 10 16.47 -0.02 -8.76
N VAL A 11 15.41 0.68 -8.38
CA VAL A 11 14.18 0.81 -9.19
C VAL A 11 14.12 2.23 -9.71
N GLY A 12 14.97 2.51 -10.70
CA GLY A 12 15.25 3.86 -11.19
C GLY A 12 16.42 4.53 -10.47
N PHE A 13 16.94 5.62 -11.04
CA PHE A 13 18.04 6.37 -10.43
C PHE A 13 17.62 6.92 -9.06
N GLY A 14 18.24 6.41 -7.98
CA GLY A 14 18.09 6.95 -6.63
C GLY A 14 16.83 6.52 -5.86
N VAL A 15 16.18 5.42 -6.23
CA VAL A 15 15.05 4.84 -5.46
C VAL A 15 15.33 3.37 -5.15
N ASP A 16 15.39 3.05 -3.85
CA ASP A 16 15.63 1.69 -3.35
C ASP A 16 14.33 1.00 -2.95
N GLU A 17 14.26 -0.33 -3.01
CA GLU A 17 13.13 -1.07 -2.46
C GLU A 17 13.22 -1.18 -0.93
N LEU A 18 12.10 -0.99 -0.22
CA LEU A 18 12.09 -1.17 1.24
C LEU A 18 12.30 -2.64 1.64
N PRO A 19 13.16 -2.91 2.65
CA PRO A 19 13.23 -4.22 3.26
C PRO A 19 11.92 -4.53 4.02
N GLU A 20 11.72 -5.82 4.36
CA GLU A 20 10.54 -6.28 5.10
C GLU A 20 9.19 -5.83 4.48
N VAL A 21 9.08 -5.84 3.14
CA VAL A 21 7.91 -5.35 2.36
C VAL A 21 6.55 -5.63 3.00
N LYS A 22 6.27 -6.86 3.46
CA LYS A 22 4.98 -7.22 4.07
C LYS A 22 4.66 -6.43 5.35
N LYS A 23 5.67 -6.17 6.18
CA LYS A 23 5.54 -5.38 7.41
C LYS A 23 5.29 -3.92 7.06
N MET A 24 6.04 -3.37 6.10
CA MET A 24 5.88 -2.00 5.63
C MET A 24 4.52 -1.78 4.98
N GLU A 25 4.05 -2.74 4.17
CA GLU A 25 2.69 -2.75 3.60
C GLU A 25 1.62 -2.66 4.70
N ARG A 26 1.74 -3.47 5.77
CA ARG A 26 0.80 -3.43 6.89
C ARG A 26 0.79 -2.06 7.60
N LEU A 27 1.97 -1.49 7.86
CA LEU A 27 2.10 -0.18 8.50
C LEU A 27 1.46 0.91 7.65
N HIS A 28 1.86 0.99 6.37
CA HIS A 28 1.31 1.93 5.40
C HIS A 28 -0.20 1.83 5.30
N CYS A 29 -0.73 0.62 5.06
CA CYS A 29 -2.17 0.43 4.88
C CYS A 29 -2.97 0.72 6.14
N SER A 30 -2.37 0.61 7.33
CA SER A 30 -2.99 0.96 8.62
C SER A 30 -2.89 2.45 8.95
N GLY A 31 -2.27 3.27 8.09
CA GLY A 31 -2.03 4.69 8.36
C GLY A 31 -1.01 4.95 9.47
N ARG A 32 -0.20 3.94 9.81
CA ARG A 32 0.88 4.06 10.79
C ARG A 32 2.13 4.58 10.10
N GLN A 33 3.00 5.25 10.86
CA GLN A 33 4.30 5.70 10.33
C GLN A 33 5.13 4.49 9.89
N VAL A 34 5.78 4.62 8.74
CA VAL A 34 6.71 3.61 8.22
C VAL A 34 8.13 4.00 8.63
N PRO A 35 8.88 3.14 9.32
CA PRO A 35 10.26 3.45 9.73
C PRO A 35 11.18 3.47 8.51
N SER A 36 12.15 4.38 8.50
CA SER A 36 13.20 4.39 7.47
C SER A 36 14.31 3.41 7.82
N PRO A 37 14.86 2.67 6.84
CA PRO A 37 16.10 1.90 7.02
C PRO A 37 17.28 2.78 7.49
N MET A 38 17.24 4.09 7.23
CA MET A 38 18.28 5.05 7.59
C MET A 38 18.06 5.71 8.96
N GLY A 39 17.06 5.24 9.72
CA GLY A 39 16.63 5.85 10.98
C GLY A 39 15.60 6.97 10.79
N GLY A 40 14.73 7.13 11.79
CA GLY A 40 13.56 8.02 11.70
C GLY A 40 12.41 7.41 10.90
N PHE A 41 11.63 8.25 10.23
CA PHE A 41 10.40 7.86 9.52
C PHE A 41 10.42 8.27 8.05
N LEU A 42 9.68 7.52 7.26
CA LEU A 42 9.41 7.82 5.87
C LEU A 42 8.21 8.75 5.73
N MET A 43 8.31 9.74 4.83
CA MET A 43 7.20 10.55 4.36
C MET A 43 6.62 9.93 3.10
N ASP A 44 5.30 9.75 3.06
CA ASP A 44 4.58 9.35 1.86
C ASP A 44 4.60 10.51 0.84
N LEU A 45 5.17 10.25 -0.34
CA LEU A 45 5.20 11.19 -1.46
C LEU A 45 4.05 10.95 -2.44
N GLY A 46 3.39 9.79 -2.38
CA GLY A 46 2.29 9.42 -3.24
C GLY A 46 2.26 7.93 -3.56
N VAL A 47 1.10 7.49 -4.06
CA VAL A 47 0.85 6.10 -4.46
C VAL A 47 0.45 6.04 -5.93
N ARG A 48 1.25 5.34 -6.73
CA ARG A 48 0.97 5.10 -8.15
C ARG A 48 0.27 3.77 -8.33
N ALA A 49 -0.84 3.74 -9.08
CA ALA A 49 -1.44 2.49 -9.52
C ALA A 49 -0.69 1.96 -10.74
N GLU A 50 -0.48 0.65 -10.79
CA GLU A 50 0.18 -0.04 -11.90
C GLU A 50 -0.87 -0.72 -12.81
N ALA A 51 -0.48 -1.04 -14.04
CA ALA A 51 -1.40 -1.59 -15.04
C ALA A 51 -1.96 -2.98 -14.67
N ASP A 52 -1.25 -3.73 -13.83
CA ASP A 52 -1.65 -5.06 -13.37
C ASP A 52 -2.58 -5.02 -12.14
N GLY A 53 -2.99 -3.82 -11.70
CA GLY A 53 -3.85 -3.60 -10.53
C GLY A 53 -3.10 -3.65 -9.19
N THR A 54 -1.78 -3.75 -9.21
CA THR A 54 -0.93 -3.45 -8.05
C THR A 54 -0.77 -1.94 -7.87
N SER A 55 -0.06 -1.52 -6.83
CA SER A 55 0.30 -0.11 -6.64
C SER A 55 1.68 0.00 -6.02
N THR A 56 2.37 1.10 -6.26
CA THR A 56 3.68 1.40 -5.67
C THR A 56 3.58 2.67 -4.85
N VAL A 57 3.95 2.60 -3.57
CA VAL A 57 4.11 3.79 -2.72
C VAL A 57 5.52 4.32 -2.88
N LEU A 58 5.66 5.63 -3.07
CA LEU A 58 6.94 6.32 -3.04
C LEU A 58 7.10 7.02 -1.69
N PHE A 59 8.26 6.80 -1.06
CA PHE A 59 8.61 7.38 0.21
C PHE A 59 9.90 8.19 0.11
N GLU A 60 10.05 9.17 1.00
CA GLU A 60 11.31 9.87 1.25
C GLU A 60 11.65 9.83 2.74
N CYS A 61 12.89 9.47 3.07
CA CYS A 61 13.37 9.52 4.44
C CYS A 61 13.59 10.97 4.87
N LYS A 62 12.95 11.39 5.97
CA LYS A 62 13.17 12.74 6.54
C LYS A 62 14.62 13.03 6.91
N THR A 63 15.37 12.00 7.29
CA THR A 63 16.73 12.14 7.83
C THR A 63 17.77 12.21 6.72
N SER A 64 17.67 11.36 5.70
CA SER A 64 18.72 11.19 4.68
C SER A 64 18.33 11.70 3.29
N ALA A 65 17.07 12.09 3.08
CA ALA A 65 16.49 12.40 1.77
C ALA A 65 16.55 11.23 0.75
N LEU A 66 16.96 10.02 1.16
CA LEU A 66 16.90 8.84 0.33
C LEU A 66 15.44 8.45 0.06
N ARG A 67 15.19 8.02 -1.17
CA ARG A 67 13.86 7.60 -1.60
C ARG A 67 13.76 6.10 -1.63
N PHE A 68 12.58 5.65 -1.24
CA PHE A 68 12.27 4.24 -1.21
C PHE A 68 10.93 3.97 -1.87
N GLN A 69 10.78 2.79 -2.45
CA GLN A 69 9.50 2.32 -2.93
C GLN A 69 9.00 1.12 -2.14
N LEU A 70 7.68 1.02 -2.05
CA LEU A 70 6.98 -0.09 -1.44
C LEU A 70 5.92 -0.63 -2.40
N PRO A 71 6.12 -1.83 -2.97
CA PRO A 71 5.09 -2.47 -3.77
C PRO A 71 3.92 -2.95 -2.88
N LEU A 72 2.70 -2.64 -3.30
CA LEU A 72 1.44 -3.07 -2.72
C LEU A 72 0.79 -4.10 -3.64
N ARG A 73 0.45 -5.27 -3.10
CA ARG A 73 -0.09 -6.38 -3.89
C ARG A 73 -1.53 -6.09 -4.32
N ILE A 74 -1.97 -6.53 -5.49
CA ILE A 74 -3.39 -6.45 -5.89
C ILE A 74 -4.34 -7.04 -4.83
N SER A 75 -5.61 -6.60 -4.80
CA SER A 75 -6.62 -7.12 -3.88
C SER A 75 -6.85 -8.63 -4.03
N THR A 76 -6.80 -9.33 -2.90
CA THR A 76 -7.10 -10.76 -2.86
C THR A 76 -8.60 -10.99 -2.97
N TRP A 77 -9.02 -12.19 -3.38
CA TRP A 77 -10.44 -12.55 -3.40
C TRP A 77 -11.11 -12.40 -2.02
N ARG A 78 -10.39 -12.71 -0.92
CA ARG A 78 -10.91 -12.55 0.46
C ARG A 78 -11.15 -11.08 0.81
N GLU A 79 -10.24 -10.20 0.43
CA GLU A 79 -10.40 -8.75 0.62
C GLU A 79 -11.61 -8.24 -0.17
N ARG A 80 -11.72 -8.64 -1.44
CA ARG A 80 -12.86 -8.25 -2.30
C ARG A 80 -14.19 -8.73 -1.74
N ARG A 81 -14.25 -9.96 -1.21
CA ARG A 81 -15.45 -10.51 -0.57
C ARG A 81 -15.88 -9.68 0.65
N LYS A 82 -14.94 -9.21 1.49
CA LYS A 82 -15.25 -8.36 2.65
C LYS A 82 -15.87 -7.02 2.25
N VAL A 83 -15.38 -6.43 1.16
CA VAL A 83 -15.89 -5.17 0.61
C VAL A 83 -17.27 -5.37 -0.01
N ARG A 84 -17.45 -6.47 -0.76
CA ARG A 84 -18.75 -6.82 -1.34
C ARG A 84 -19.83 -7.00 -0.27
N ILE A 85 -19.53 -7.71 0.82
CA ILE A 85 -20.48 -7.91 1.92
C ILE A 85 -20.96 -6.57 2.49
N GLN A 86 -20.03 -5.64 2.79
CA GLN A 86 -20.40 -4.31 3.27
C GLN A 86 -21.29 -3.56 2.26
N ALA A 87 -20.93 -3.61 0.97
CA ALA A 87 -21.70 -2.95 -0.07
C ALA A 87 -23.11 -3.55 -0.25
N ASP A 88 -23.23 -4.89 -0.20
CA ASP A 88 -24.50 -5.62 -0.30
C ASP A 88 -25.40 -5.34 0.92
N GLU A 89 -24.80 -5.06 2.08
CA GLU A 89 -25.49 -4.61 3.30
C GLU A 89 -25.88 -3.11 3.28
N GLY A 90 -25.58 -2.40 2.19
CA GLY A 90 -25.86 -0.97 2.05
C GLY A 90 -24.94 -0.06 2.86
N LEU A 91 -23.81 -0.59 3.37
CA LEU A 91 -22.80 0.18 4.10
C LEU A 91 -21.82 0.86 3.14
N ASP A 92 -21.19 1.94 3.61
CA ASP A 92 -20.03 2.52 2.95
C ASP A 92 -18.79 1.65 3.20
N PRO A 93 -18.25 0.94 2.18
CA PRO A 93 -17.24 -0.08 2.44
C PRO A 93 -15.90 0.53 2.86
N MET A 94 -15.26 -0.10 3.84
CA MET A 94 -13.95 0.29 4.35
C MET A 94 -12.83 -0.55 3.74
N CYS A 95 -11.63 0.04 3.61
CA CYS A 95 -10.45 -0.69 3.14
C CYS A 95 -10.10 -1.85 4.08
N PRO A 96 -10.01 -3.10 3.59
CA PRO A 96 -9.83 -4.27 4.45
C PRO A 96 -8.39 -4.52 4.90
N ARG A 97 -7.43 -3.66 4.51
CA ARG A 97 -5.98 -3.84 4.77
C ARG A 97 -5.45 -3.11 6.00
N GLY A 98 -6.19 -2.15 6.53
CA GLY A 98 -5.84 -1.43 7.75
C GLY A 98 -6.80 -1.77 8.87
N GLU A 99 -6.29 -1.85 10.11
CA GLU A 99 -7.15 -1.87 11.32
C GLU A 99 -8.08 -0.64 11.35
N LEU A 100 -7.56 0.50 10.87
CA LEU A 100 -8.29 1.75 10.62
C LEU A 100 -8.18 2.10 9.13
N GLY A 101 -8.71 1.22 8.27
CA GLY A 101 -8.79 1.45 6.83
C GLY A 101 -9.67 2.67 6.53
N PRO A 102 -9.33 3.53 5.54
CA PRO A 102 -10.22 4.61 5.13
C PRO A 102 -11.44 4.04 4.42
N SER A 103 -12.51 4.84 4.32
CA SER A 103 -13.62 4.56 3.42
C SER A 103 -13.12 4.42 1.99
N LEU A 104 -13.64 3.44 1.28
CA LEU A 104 -13.37 3.25 -0.14
C LEU A 104 -14.11 4.33 -0.94
N VAL A 105 -13.43 4.85 -1.95
CA VAL A 105 -14.00 5.84 -2.87
C VAL A 105 -14.47 5.14 -4.13
N ARG A 106 -15.58 5.63 -4.69
CA ARG A 106 -16.09 5.16 -5.99
C ARG A 106 -15.33 5.85 -7.12
N ARG A 107 -14.81 5.10 -8.07
CA ARG A 107 -14.30 5.60 -9.36
C ARG A 107 -15.01 4.86 -10.47
N GLY A 108 -16.00 5.50 -11.09
CA GLY A 108 -16.92 4.83 -12.01
C GLY A 108 -17.66 3.70 -11.29
N LYS A 109 -17.49 2.47 -11.77
CA LYS A 109 -18.13 1.27 -11.24
C LYS A 109 -17.28 0.53 -10.20
N ASP A 110 -16.14 1.07 -9.80
CA ASP A 110 -15.16 0.36 -8.98
C ASP A 110 -14.94 1.06 -7.62
N PHE A 111 -14.70 0.27 -6.57
CA PHE A 111 -14.29 0.74 -5.26
C PHE A 111 -12.76 0.74 -5.13
N PHE A 112 -12.18 1.90 -4.83
CA PHE A 112 -10.74 2.08 -4.63
C PHE A 112 -10.42 2.57 -3.23
N CYS A 113 -9.30 2.12 -2.67
CA CYS A 113 -8.78 2.69 -1.42
C CYS A 113 -7.99 3.97 -1.73
N PRO A 114 -8.30 5.13 -1.13
CA PRO A 114 -7.55 6.36 -1.35
C PRO A 114 -6.11 6.32 -0.80
N ARG A 115 -5.82 5.43 0.16
CA ARG A 115 -4.48 5.25 0.75
C ARG A 115 -3.62 4.23 0.00
N CYS A 116 -4.23 3.18 -0.53
CA CYS A 116 -3.50 2.09 -1.20
C CYS A 116 -3.52 2.22 -2.73
N ASN A 117 -4.46 3.01 -3.27
CA ASN A 117 -4.80 3.10 -4.69
C ASN A 117 -5.20 1.76 -5.35
N ILE A 118 -5.60 0.78 -4.54
CA ILE A 118 -6.03 -0.57 -4.97
C ILE A 118 -7.54 -0.65 -5.12
N MET A 119 -7.98 -1.32 -6.20
CA MET A 119 -9.39 -1.68 -6.43
C MET A 119 -9.78 -2.91 -5.61
N PHE A 120 -10.90 -2.83 -4.87
CA PHE A 120 -11.40 -3.90 -4.01
C PHE A 120 -12.76 -4.49 -4.43
N GLY A 121 -13.36 -3.99 -5.49
CA GLY A 121 -14.61 -4.55 -6.00
C GLY A 121 -15.32 -3.58 -6.91
N ARG A 122 -16.49 -3.99 -7.36
CA ARG A 122 -17.41 -3.13 -8.09
C ARG A 122 -18.49 -2.60 -7.16
N VAL A 123 -18.97 -1.41 -7.47
CA VAL A 123 -20.21 -0.88 -6.93
C VAL A 123 -21.34 -1.81 -7.41
N PRO A 124 -22.22 -2.29 -6.52
CA PRO A 124 -23.40 -3.07 -6.88
C PRO A 124 -24.26 -2.37 -7.94
#